data_AF-A0A4Z0W6I3-F1
#
_entry.id   AF-A0A4Z0W6I3-F1
#
_cell.length_a   1.000
_cell.length_b   1.000
_cell.length_c   1.000
_cell.angle_alpha   90.00
_cell.angle_beta   90.00
_cell.angle_gamma   90.00
#
_symmetry.space_group_name_H-M   'P 1'
#
loop_
_entity.id
_entity.type
_entity.pdbx_description
1 polymer ?
#
loop_
_entity_poly.entity_id
_entity_poly.type
_entity_poly.pdbx_seq_one_letter_code
_entity_poly.pdbx_strand_id
1 'polypeptide(L)'
;MENNEALKFNKIGTELMNENKYEKALEYFLKSISIDPENPVYYHNAGVCLMIEEEKERAISLFKEAIKKNIEIDESTYYLSKLLYETKNFEELINLRINIKNSSYLYEISVNKAKSLITYGRVDEALKIINQLKMNGFATQELDLLYNMIKK
;
A
#
# COMPACT_ATOMS: atom_id res chain seq x y z
N MET A 1 15.92 -17.44 21.83
CA MET A 1 14.58 -17.93 22.25
C MET A 1 13.50 -16.89 21.97
N GLU A 2 13.80 -15.59 22.00
CA GLU A 2 12.84 -14.48 21.79
C GLU A 2 12.15 -14.47 20.42
N ASN A 3 12.86 -14.78 19.32
CA ASN A 3 12.26 -14.79 17.97
C ASN A 3 11.12 -15.83 17.82
N ASN A 4 11.12 -16.91 18.61
CA ASN A 4 10.06 -17.92 18.54
C ASN A 4 8.73 -17.40 19.14
N GLU A 5 8.80 -16.47 20.10
CA GLU A 5 7.60 -15.91 20.72
C GLU A 5 6.93 -14.87 19.81
N ALA A 6 7.70 -14.02 19.13
CA ALA A 6 7.18 -13.11 18.11
C ALA A 6 6.46 -13.88 16.99
N LEU A 7 7.04 -14.97 16.51
CA LEU A 7 6.42 -15.83 15.49
C LEU A 7 5.12 -16.48 15.99
N LYS A 8 5.05 -16.87 17.27
CA LYS A 8 3.83 -17.43 17.87
C LYS A 8 2.72 -16.38 17.92
N PHE A 9 3.00 -15.17 18.38
CA PHE A 9 2.00 -14.10 18.39
C PHE A 9 1.57 -13.72 16.98
N ASN A 10 2.49 -13.69 16.01
CA ASN A 10 2.12 -13.44 14.62
C ASN A 10 1.16 -14.52 14.09
N LYS A 11 1.40 -15.81 14.37
CA LYS A 11 0.49 -16.89 13.96
C LYS A 11 -0.90 -16.73 14.56
N ILE A 12 -0.98 -16.42 15.87
CA ILE A 12 -2.26 -16.16 16.54
C ILE A 12 -2.96 -14.95 15.92
N GLY A 13 -2.23 -13.88 15.61
CA GLY A 13 -2.76 -12.71 14.92
C GLY A 13 -3.34 -13.08 13.55
N THR A 14 -2.64 -13.88 12.76
CA THR A 14 -3.11 -14.36 11.45
C THR A 14 -4.36 -15.24 11.56
N GLU A 15 -4.41 -16.14 12.55
CA GLU A 15 -5.61 -16.94 12.83
C GLU A 15 -6.82 -16.05 13.17
N LEU A 16 -6.62 -15.03 14.00
CA LEU A 16 -7.66 -14.05 14.35
C LEU A 16 -8.10 -13.22 13.13
N MET A 17 -7.18 -12.84 12.23
CA MET A 17 -7.56 -12.18 10.98
C MET A 17 -8.45 -13.07 10.11
N ASN A 18 -8.15 -14.37 10.00
CA ASN A 18 -8.97 -15.32 9.25
C ASN A 18 -10.37 -15.50 9.85
N GLU A 19 -10.52 -15.22 11.15
CA GLU A 19 -11.81 -15.16 11.86
C GLU A 19 -12.46 -13.77 11.83
N ASN A 20 -11.91 -12.82 11.05
CA ASN A 20 -12.33 -11.41 10.97
C ASN A 20 -12.30 -10.65 12.30
N LYS A 21 -11.43 -11.06 13.24
CA LYS A 21 -11.24 -10.42 14.55
C LYS A 21 -10.05 -9.46 14.52
N TYR A 22 -10.13 -8.41 13.71
CA TYR A 22 -8.98 -7.56 13.38
C TYR A 22 -8.43 -6.75 14.56
N GLU A 23 -9.29 -6.22 15.44
CA GLU A 23 -8.84 -5.53 16.66
C GLU A 23 -7.95 -6.43 17.54
N LYS A 24 -8.38 -7.67 17.76
CA LYS A 24 -7.60 -8.64 18.55
C LYS A 24 -6.35 -9.08 17.80
N ALA A 25 -6.44 -9.28 16.49
CA ALA A 25 -5.28 -9.62 15.68
C ALA A 25 -4.19 -8.54 15.78
N LEU A 26 -4.59 -7.26 15.73
CA LEU A 26 -3.70 -6.12 15.90
C LEU A 26 -2.94 -6.17 17.23
N GLU A 27 -3.59 -6.48 18.35
CA GLU A 27 -2.91 -6.63 19.65
C GLU A 27 -1.78 -7.66 19.59
N TYR A 28 -1.99 -8.78 18.89
CA TYR A 28 -0.97 -9.82 18.74
C TYR A 28 0.15 -9.42 17.79
N PHE A 29 -0.14 -8.74 16.69
CA PHE A 29 0.93 -8.21 15.83
C PHE A 29 1.77 -7.14 16.52
N LEU A 30 1.16 -6.29 17.37
CA LEU A 30 1.90 -5.32 18.18
C LEU A 30 2.82 -6.01 19.20
N LYS A 31 2.42 -7.14 19.77
CA LYS A 31 3.31 -7.98 20.61
C LYS A 31 4.45 -8.58 19.79
N SER A 32 4.20 -9.01 18.56
CA SER A 32 5.28 -9.48 17.67
C SER A 32 6.28 -8.36 17.37
N ILE A 33 5.79 -7.15 17.08
CA ILE A 33 6.62 -5.95 16.84
C ILE A 33 7.44 -5.59 18.09
N SER A 34 6.87 -5.70 19.29
CA SER A 34 7.61 -5.37 20.52
C SER A 34 8.76 -6.34 20.82
N ILE A 35 8.66 -7.59 20.35
CA ILE A 35 9.67 -8.64 20.59
C ILE A 35 10.72 -8.65 19.47
N ASP A 36 10.28 -8.60 18.22
CA ASP A 36 11.17 -8.52 17.06
C ASP A 36 10.72 -7.35 16.17
N PRO A 37 11.24 -6.13 16.45
CA PRO A 37 10.86 -4.93 15.72
C PRO A 37 11.47 -4.87 14.33
N GLU A 38 12.35 -5.80 13.93
CA GLU A 38 13.01 -5.76 12.61
C GLU A 38 12.28 -6.58 11.55
N ASN A 39 11.34 -7.44 11.94
CA ASN A 39 10.58 -8.21 10.97
C ASN A 39 9.47 -7.36 10.31
N PRO A 40 9.58 -7.06 9.00
CA PRO A 40 8.63 -6.18 8.33
C PRO A 40 7.22 -6.79 8.18
N VAL A 41 7.09 -8.12 8.26
CA VAL A 41 5.81 -8.83 8.08
C VAL A 41 4.82 -8.46 9.19
N TYR A 42 5.30 -8.22 10.41
CA TYR A 42 4.42 -7.88 11.53
C TYR A 42 3.78 -6.49 11.35
N TYR A 43 4.53 -5.53 10.81
CA TYR A 43 4.03 -4.21 10.46
C TYR A 43 3.02 -4.28 9.31
N HIS A 44 3.29 -5.11 8.29
CA HIS A 44 2.34 -5.35 7.21
C HIS A 44 1.00 -5.89 7.76
N ASN A 45 1.04 -6.96 8.54
CA ASN A 45 -0.16 -7.58 9.09
C ASN A 45 -0.96 -6.63 10.01
N ALA A 46 -0.27 -5.88 10.87
CA ALA A 46 -0.88 -4.85 11.71
C ALA A 46 -1.50 -3.71 10.85
N GLY A 47 -0.82 -3.30 9.77
CA GLY A 47 -1.32 -2.32 8.82
C GLY A 47 -2.59 -2.78 8.11
N VAL A 48 -2.68 -4.05 7.71
CA VAL A 48 -3.89 -4.62 7.12
C VAL A 48 -5.06 -4.59 8.11
N CYS A 49 -4.83 -4.94 9.39
CA CYS A 49 -5.87 -4.85 10.41
C CYS A 49 -6.41 -3.43 10.54
N LEU A 50 -5.52 -2.44 10.67
CA LEU A 50 -5.95 -1.03 10.79
C LEU A 50 -6.61 -0.49 9.53
N MET A 51 -6.20 -0.95 8.34
CA MET A 51 -6.86 -0.58 7.10
C MET A 51 -8.31 -1.08 7.06
N ILE A 52 -8.57 -2.31 7.52
CA ILE A 52 -9.92 -2.89 7.55
C ILE A 52 -10.81 -2.19 8.58
N GLU A 53 -10.23 -1.78 9.71
CA GLU A 53 -10.91 -0.98 10.74
C GLU A 53 -11.01 0.52 10.37
N GLU A 54 -10.68 0.92 9.13
CA GLU A 54 -10.73 2.30 8.62
C GLU A 54 -9.85 3.31 9.38
N GLU A 55 -8.87 2.83 10.15
CA GLU A 55 -7.87 3.61 10.88
C GLU A 55 -6.69 4.00 9.94
N LYS A 56 -7.01 4.77 8.90
CA LYS A 56 -6.15 4.98 7.71
C LYS A 56 -4.78 5.56 8.02
N GLU A 57 -4.68 6.59 8.86
CA GLU A 57 -3.41 7.27 9.18
C GLU A 57 -2.44 6.35 9.92
N ARG A 58 -2.97 5.50 10.81
CA ARG A 58 -2.17 4.52 11.54
C ARG A 58 -1.76 3.36 10.64
N ALA A 59 -2.65 2.91 9.75
CA ALA A 59 -2.32 1.91 8.73
C ALA A 59 -1.20 2.40 7.78
N ILE A 60 -1.27 3.65 7.30
CA ILE A 60 -0.22 4.29 6.50
C ILE A 60 1.13 4.23 7.22
N SER A 61 1.15 4.58 8.52
CA SER A 61 2.37 4.57 9.32
C SER A 61 3.00 3.17 9.40
N LEU A 62 2.18 2.13 9.59
CA LEU A 62 2.67 0.75 9.65
C LEU A 62 3.16 0.23 8.30
N PHE A 63 2.46 0.52 7.19
CA PHE A 63 2.95 0.14 5.86
C PHE A 63 4.26 0.84 5.50
N LYS A 64 4.44 2.11 5.89
CA LYS A 64 5.71 2.83 5.70
C LYS A 64 6.85 2.17 6.47
N GLU A 65 6.62 1.76 7.71
CA GLU A 65 7.64 1.03 8.47
C GLU A 65 7.93 -0.37 7.88
N ALA A 66 6.92 -1.09 7.40
CA ALA A 66 7.13 -2.37 6.69
C ALA A 66 8.02 -2.19 5.46
N ILE A 67 7.76 -1.18 4.64
CA ILE A 67 8.53 -0.87 3.43
C ILE A 67 9.95 -0.43 3.77
N LYS A 68 10.12 0.43 4.78
CA LYS A 68 11.44 0.87 5.28
C LYS A 68 12.29 -0.30 5.77
N LYS A 69 11.65 -1.34 6.32
CA LYS A 69 12.27 -2.59 6.76
C LYS A 69 12.40 -3.63 5.64
N ASN A 70 12.27 -3.22 4.37
CA ASN A 70 12.44 -4.03 3.18
C ASN A 70 11.47 -5.21 3.09
N ILE A 71 10.18 -4.99 3.36
CA ILE A 71 9.15 -6.00 3.07
C ILE A 71 9.21 -6.46 1.61
N GLU A 72 9.22 -7.77 1.37
CA GLU A 72 9.19 -8.35 0.01
C GLU A 72 7.76 -8.59 -0.52
N ILE A 73 6.76 -8.06 0.19
CA ILE A 73 5.34 -8.22 -0.11
C ILE A 73 4.84 -6.96 -0.83
N ASP A 74 4.57 -7.12 -2.13
CA ASP A 74 4.08 -6.05 -3.02
C ASP A 74 2.79 -5.40 -2.49
N GLU A 75 1.93 -6.17 -1.84
CA GLU A 75 0.64 -5.73 -1.27
C GLU A 75 0.81 -4.57 -0.29
N SER A 76 1.94 -4.51 0.45
CA SER A 76 2.23 -3.40 1.37
C SER A 76 2.31 -2.06 0.65
N THR A 77 3.00 -2.04 -0.50
CA THR A 77 3.16 -0.81 -1.29
C THR A 77 1.86 -0.46 -2.00
N TYR A 78 1.10 -1.46 -2.45
CA TYR A 78 -0.24 -1.25 -3.01
C TYR A 78 -1.20 -0.63 -1.99
N TYR A 79 -1.32 -1.21 -0.79
CA TYR A 79 -2.20 -0.69 0.26
C TYR A 79 -1.78 0.71 0.72
N LEU A 80 -0.48 0.96 0.88
CA LEU A 80 0.01 2.31 1.14
C LEU A 80 -0.45 3.29 0.05
N SER A 81 -0.29 2.93 -1.23
CA SER A 81 -0.68 3.81 -2.33
C SER A 81 -2.17 4.14 -2.34
N LYS A 82 -3.02 3.15 -2.04
CA LYS A 82 -4.47 3.27 -1.99
C LYS A 82 -4.87 4.21 -0.85
N LEU A 83 -4.30 4.00 0.33
CA LEU A 83 -4.56 4.84 1.49
C LEU A 83 -4.07 6.27 1.30
N LEU A 84 -2.88 6.49 0.72
CA LEU A 84 -2.38 7.82 0.40
C LEU A 84 -3.29 8.54 -0.60
N TYR A 85 -3.82 7.82 -1.59
CA TYR A 85 -4.78 8.38 -2.54
C TYR A 85 -6.09 8.77 -1.85
N GLU A 86 -6.69 7.87 -1.06
CA GLU A 86 -7.96 8.12 -0.36
C GLU A 86 -7.87 9.26 0.66
N THR A 87 -6.75 9.36 1.36
CA THR A 87 -6.47 10.42 2.35
C THR A 87 -5.95 11.70 1.70
N LYS A 88 -5.89 11.77 0.37
CA LYS A 88 -5.40 12.93 -0.42
C LYS A 88 -3.96 13.34 -0.11
N ASN A 89 -3.14 12.43 0.41
CA ASN A 89 -1.70 12.58 0.58
C ASN A 89 -0.97 12.39 -0.75
N PHE A 90 -1.37 13.19 -1.75
CA PHE A 90 -0.97 13.05 -3.14
C PHE A 90 0.52 13.31 -3.37
N GLU A 91 1.13 14.28 -2.68
CA GLU A 91 2.59 14.52 -2.81
C GLU A 91 3.41 13.31 -2.37
N GLU A 92 3.03 12.67 -1.26
CA GLU A 92 3.71 11.46 -0.82
C GLU A 92 3.49 10.31 -1.81
N LEU A 93 2.26 10.13 -2.31
CA LEU A 93 1.94 9.13 -3.30
C LEU A 93 2.74 9.33 -4.60
N ILE A 94 2.82 10.56 -5.11
CA ILE A 94 3.57 10.88 -6.34
C ILE A 94 5.04 10.48 -6.18
N ASN A 95 5.63 10.81 -5.04
CA ASN A 95 7.04 10.54 -4.74
C ASN A 95 7.32 9.11 -4.23
N LEU A 96 6.30 8.29 -4.00
CA LEU A 96 6.45 6.92 -3.51
C LEU A 96 7.31 6.08 -4.46
N ARG A 97 8.42 5.52 -3.96
CA ARG A 97 9.24 4.61 -4.75
C ARG A 97 8.52 3.28 -4.95
N ILE A 98 8.34 2.87 -6.20
CA ILE A 98 7.71 1.60 -6.55
C ILE A 98 8.81 0.58 -6.90
N ASN A 99 8.79 -0.56 -6.24
CA ASN A 99 9.56 -1.74 -6.61
C ASN A 99 8.66 -2.97 -6.43
N ILE A 100 7.84 -3.26 -7.44
CA ILE A 100 6.76 -4.24 -7.37
C ILE A 100 6.87 -5.20 -8.55
N LYS A 101 6.68 -6.49 -8.26
CA LYS A 101 6.71 -7.57 -9.27
C LYS A 101 5.32 -7.84 -9.84
N ASN A 102 4.27 -7.66 -9.04
CA ASN A 102 2.89 -7.86 -9.44
C ASN A 102 2.41 -6.77 -10.40
N SER A 103 2.22 -7.13 -11.68
CA SER A 103 1.80 -6.20 -12.74
C SER A 103 0.44 -5.53 -12.47
N SER A 104 -0.48 -6.20 -11.76
CA SER A 104 -1.79 -5.62 -11.42
C SER A 104 -1.63 -4.49 -10.40
N TYR A 105 -0.87 -4.73 -9.34
CA TYR A 105 -0.58 -3.67 -8.36
C TYR A 105 0.23 -2.52 -8.97
N LEU A 106 1.20 -2.83 -9.84
CA LEU A 106 1.94 -1.80 -10.56
C LEU A 106 1.00 -0.91 -11.40
N TYR A 107 0.03 -1.49 -12.10
CA TYR A 107 -0.99 -0.74 -12.83
C TYR A 107 -1.81 0.16 -11.91
N GLU A 108 -2.40 -0.39 -10.85
CA GLU A 108 -3.26 0.35 -9.92
C GLU A 108 -2.53 1.53 -9.25
N ILE A 109 -1.30 1.31 -8.78
CA ILE A 109 -0.49 2.37 -8.15
C ILE A 109 -0.18 3.46 -9.18
N SER A 110 0.15 3.08 -10.41
CA SER A 110 0.45 4.04 -11.48
C SER A 110 -0.77 4.87 -11.85
N VAL A 111 -1.96 4.26 -11.89
CA VAL A 111 -3.23 4.96 -12.08
C VAL A 111 -3.49 5.95 -10.94
N ASN A 112 -3.32 5.54 -9.68
CA ASN A 112 -3.51 6.43 -8.54
C ASN A 112 -2.54 7.62 -8.59
N LYS A 113 -1.27 7.40 -8.95
CA LYS A 113 -0.31 8.48 -9.18
C LYS A 113 -0.74 9.43 -10.31
N ALA A 114 -1.19 8.90 -11.45
CA ALA A 114 -1.67 9.72 -12.55
C ALA A 114 -2.87 10.59 -12.15
N LYS A 115 -3.85 10.01 -11.43
CA LYS A 115 -5.00 10.75 -10.87
C LYS A 115 -4.58 11.85 -9.88
N SER A 116 -3.62 11.55 -9.01
CA SER A 116 -3.05 12.54 -8.08
C SER A 116 -2.33 13.67 -8.80
N LEU A 117 -1.53 13.37 -9.82
CA LEU A 117 -0.83 14.37 -10.65
C LEU A 117 -1.81 15.28 -11.39
N ILE A 118 -2.88 14.73 -11.98
CA ILE A 118 -3.94 15.51 -12.62
C ILE A 118 -4.58 16.47 -11.60
N THR A 119 -4.89 15.96 -10.41
CA THR A 119 -5.52 16.77 -9.34
C THR A 119 -4.60 17.90 -8.85
N TYR A 120 -3.28 17.67 -8.82
CA TYR A 120 -2.27 18.68 -8.48
C TYR A 120 -1.90 19.61 -9.66
N GLY A 121 -2.48 19.43 -10.85
CA GLY A 121 -2.17 20.23 -12.04
C GLY A 121 -0.86 19.85 -12.74
N ARG A 122 -0.19 18.76 -12.34
CA ARG A 122 1.05 18.24 -12.95
C ARG A 122 0.74 17.34 -14.14
N VAL A 123 0.00 17.89 -15.11
CA VAL A 123 -0.64 17.11 -16.19
C VAL A 123 0.37 16.44 -17.14
N ASP A 124 1.51 17.06 -17.41
CA ASP A 124 2.55 16.48 -18.28
C ASP A 124 3.14 15.20 -17.70
N GLU A 125 3.31 15.15 -16.38
CA GLU A 125 3.80 13.96 -15.69
C GLU A 125 2.75 12.86 -15.65
N ALA A 126 1.47 13.22 -15.45
CA ALA A 126 0.37 12.27 -15.54
C ALA A 126 0.30 11.63 -16.92
N LEU A 127 0.45 12.44 -17.98
CA LEU A 127 0.42 11.98 -19.37
C LEU A 127 1.56 11.00 -19.67
N LYS A 128 2.76 11.22 -19.12
CA LYS A 128 3.88 10.26 -19.24
C LYS A 128 3.51 8.90 -18.65
N ILE A 129 2.93 8.88 -17.45
CA ILE A 129 2.51 7.62 -16.79
C ILE A 129 1.45 6.91 -17.63
N ILE A 130 0.40 7.63 -18.07
CA ILE A 130 -0.69 7.05 -18.86
C ILE A 130 -0.18 6.45 -20.17
N ASN A 131 0.68 7.17 -20.89
CA ASN A 131 1.26 6.67 -22.14
C ASN A 131 2.13 5.44 -21.89
N GLN A 132 2.93 5.43 -20.82
CA GLN A 132 3.76 4.28 -20.48
C GLN A 132 2.92 3.04 -20.13
N LEU A 133 1.82 3.20 -19.39
CA LEU A 133 0.89 2.10 -19.12
C LEU A 133 0.29 1.54 -20.43
N LYS A 134 -0.15 2.41 -21.34
CA LYS A 134 -0.65 2.00 -22.66
C LYS A 134 0.39 1.25 -23.48
N MET A 135 1.64 1.73 -23.51
CA MET A 135 2.74 1.06 -24.19
C MET A 135 3.06 -0.32 -23.59
N ASN A 136 2.88 -0.49 -22.29
CA ASN A 136 3.05 -1.76 -21.59
C ASN A 136 1.87 -2.73 -21.74
N GLY A 137 0.90 -2.41 -22.61
CA GLY A 137 -0.23 -3.29 -22.94
C GLY A 137 -1.49 -3.07 -22.10
N PHE A 138 -1.50 -2.09 -21.19
CA PHE A 138 -2.71 -1.72 -20.46
C PHE A 138 -3.57 -0.80 -21.33
N ALA A 139 -4.59 -1.37 -21.98
CA ALA A 139 -5.56 -0.64 -22.79
C ALA A 139 -6.93 -0.65 -22.12
N THR A 140 -7.10 0.16 -21.07
CA THR A 140 -8.35 0.24 -20.29
C THR A 140 -9.12 1.52 -20.61
N GLN A 141 -10.45 1.43 -20.53
CA GLN A 141 -11.33 2.60 -20.68
C GLN A 141 -10.98 3.71 -19.67
N GLU A 142 -10.53 3.33 -18.47
CA GLU A 142 -10.06 4.27 -17.45
C GLU A 142 -8.89 5.13 -17.94
N LEU A 143 -7.88 4.53 -18.57
CA LEU A 143 -6.74 5.28 -19.11
C LEU A 143 -7.16 6.23 -20.25
N ASP A 144 -8.14 5.84 -21.06
CA ASP A 144 -8.69 6.71 -22.10
C ASP A 144 -9.43 7.91 -21.50
N LEU A 145 -10.20 7.70 -20.44
CA LEU A 145 -10.87 8.79 -19.71
C LEU A 145 -9.84 9.76 -19.11
N LEU A 146 -8.82 9.24 -18.41
CA LEU A 146 -7.76 10.07 -17.83
C LEU A 146 -7.00 10.86 -18.90
N TYR A 147 -6.70 10.24 -20.03
CA TYR A 147 -6.05 10.90 -21.16
C TYR A 147 -6.90 12.05 -21.72
N ASN A 148 -8.20 11.83 -21.86
CA ASN A 148 -9.13 12.85 -22.36
C ASN A 148 -9.38 13.99 -21.38
N MET A 149 -9.25 13.76 -20.07
CA MET A 149 -9.32 14.81 -19.05
C MET A 149 -8.18 15.81 -19.17
N ILE A 150 -6.99 15.37 -19.60
CA ILE A 150 -5.80 16.23 -19.73
C ILE A 150 -5.83 17.09 -20.99
N LYS A 151 -6.47 16.61 -22.08
CA LYS A 151 -6.45 17.26 -23.39
C LYS A 151 -7.50 18.36 -23.60
N LYS A 152 -8.39 18.59 -22.63
CA LYS A 152 -9.42 19.64 -22.67
C LYS A 152 -8.90 20.91 -22.00
#